data_AF-A0A060YNW9-F1
#
_entry.id   AF-A0A060YNW9-F1
#
_cell.length_a   1.000
_cell.length_b   1.000
_cell.length_c   1.000
_cell.angle_alpha   90.00
_cell.angle_beta   90.00
_cell.angle_gamma   90.00
#
_symmetry.space_group_name_H-M   'P 1'
#
loop_
_entity.id
_entity.type
_entity.pdbx_description
1 polymer ?
#
loop_
_entity_poly.entity_id
_entity_poly.type
_entity_poly.pdbx_seq_one_letter_code
_entity_poly.pdbx_strand_id
1 'polypeptide(L)'
;MDKYTFNIFVQSIGRKNRRLLVDQDVFYPCVLITCLRVGPRRPVYVAAVRPQSKHIVVIIDHGVTITETQLQIARDAALVVLNSIDEHDKVSILSSAEAVRSCSLDQCYKSYLSPATSETKRKMSAFITNLKASDSPTQHALGFQKAFQLLRNTSNVTRKLTSKNRKQEMQSLRATDATGLFYSRGIQLLPYDVRSLLVSVTLNLTAFMTQGVTGLKELAFLRDLAEQNSLKYGVPDRSALPVVKGSMMVLNQLSNLETTVGRFYINLPNRMIDLSCFSLPYQDPMGDGFIMTVSRPCYFGNLLLGVVGVDVNLAYILEDVTYYQDSLASYTFLIDNKGYTLMHPSLTRPYLMTEPPLHTDIIHYENIPGFPVVRDNILRLPLGSQVIAVPTNSSLSWHTNRLRDPSKDAYNVSYTWKLVQDKSFILCIVNVQPEIPVKHLKNLNTAPSSKLLYHRLDLLGQPSSCLHFKQLATVESPTVMLSAGSFSSPYEHLSQPETKRMVEHYTAYLSDNTRLIANPGLKVLTHSWQSLTQRSQTNIKHVSSGKTCEPNHTS
;
A
#
# COMPACT_ATOMS: atom_id res chain seq x y z
N MET A 1 -14.53 12.86 -20.37
CA MET A 1 -14.68 13.63 -19.12
C MET A 1 -14.05 15.01 -19.27
N ASP A 2 -14.78 16.10 -18.97
CA ASP A 2 -14.22 17.45 -18.96
C ASP A 2 -13.37 17.69 -17.70
N LYS A 3 -12.34 18.55 -17.81
CA LYS A 3 -11.40 18.90 -16.70
C LYS A 3 -12.12 19.31 -15.40
N TYR A 4 -13.33 19.85 -15.51
CA TYR A 4 -14.15 20.30 -14.38
C TYR A 4 -14.68 19.12 -13.54
N THR A 5 -15.25 18.10 -14.18
CA THR A 5 -15.79 16.90 -13.50
C THR A 5 -14.67 16.08 -12.85
N PHE A 6 -13.51 16.00 -13.52
CA PHE A 6 -12.32 15.37 -12.94
C PHE A 6 -11.80 16.11 -11.71
N ASN A 7 -11.81 17.45 -11.73
CA ASN A 7 -11.42 18.26 -10.58
C ASN A 7 -12.39 18.11 -9.40
N ILE A 8 -13.71 18.01 -9.66
CA ILE A 8 -14.72 17.77 -8.61
C ILE A 8 -14.55 16.38 -8.00
N PHE A 9 -14.31 15.35 -8.81
CA PHE A 9 -14.09 13.99 -8.32
C PHE A 9 -12.83 13.89 -7.44
N VAL A 10 -11.72 14.50 -7.88
CA VAL A 10 -10.49 14.59 -7.06
C VAL A 10 -10.68 15.47 -5.82
N GLN A 11 -11.49 16.54 -5.90
CA GLN A 11 -11.85 17.33 -4.73
C GLN A 11 -12.76 16.57 -3.76
N SER A 12 -13.59 15.62 -4.20
CA SER A 12 -14.39 14.75 -3.33
C SER A 12 -13.49 13.82 -2.51
N ILE A 13 -12.55 13.15 -3.18
CA ILE A 13 -11.53 12.30 -2.53
C ILE A 13 -10.67 13.16 -1.60
N GLY A 14 -10.24 14.34 -2.06
CA GLY A 14 -9.51 15.32 -1.25
C GLY A 14 -10.28 15.87 -0.06
N ARG A 15 -11.61 16.05 -0.16
CA ARG A 15 -12.48 16.51 0.95
C ARG A 15 -12.69 15.41 1.98
N LYS A 16 -12.82 14.14 1.57
CA LYS A 16 -12.82 12.99 2.51
C LYS A 16 -11.49 12.91 3.26
N ASN A 17 -10.36 13.02 2.54
CA ASN A 17 -9.04 13.11 3.17
C ASN A 17 -8.92 14.32 4.11
N ARG A 18 -9.46 15.48 3.74
CA ARG A 18 -9.50 16.65 4.64
C ARG A 18 -10.40 16.45 5.84
N ARG A 19 -11.55 15.80 5.75
CA ARG A 19 -12.33 15.51 6.97
C ARG A 19 -11.54 14.66 7.95
N LEU A 20 -10.83 13.64 7.44
CA LEU A 20 -9.90 12.82 8.22
C LEU A 20 -8.72 13.61 8.81
N LEU A 21 -8.30 14.71 8.17
CA LEU A 21 -7.20 15.58 8.62
C LEU A 21 -7.67 16.78 9.47
N VAL A 22 -8.88 17.30 9.26
CA VAL A 22 -9.46 18.44 10.00
C VAL A 22 -10.04 17.98 11.34
N ASP A 23 -10.53 16.75 11.44
CA ASP A 23 -10.77 16.11 12.75
C ASP A 23 -9.46 15.91 13.55
N GLN A 24 -8.27 16.16 12.96
CA GLN A 24 -6.99 16.21 13.69
C GLN A 24 -6.72 17.58 14.33
N ASP A 25 -7.39 18.66 13.92
CA ASP A 25 -7.24 19.97 14.56
C ASP A 25 -8.10 20.09 15.84
N VAL A 26 -9.00 19.13 16.09
CA VAL A 26 -9.85 19.05 17.29
C VAL A 26 -9.30 17.99 18.24
N PHE A 27 -8.15 18.26 18.85
CA PHE A 27 -7.66 17.45 19.96
C PHE A 27 -8.37 17.82 21.27
N TYR A 28 -9.33 17.00 21.71
CA TYR A 28 -9.60 16.60 23.11
C TYR A 28 -10.67 15.47 23.16
N PRO A 29 -10.69 14.67 24.23
CA PRO A 29 -10.39 13.24 24.25
C PRO A 29 -11.37 12.35 23.46
N CYS A 30 -10.83 11.25 22.92
CA CYS A 30 -11.51 10.04 22.44
C CYS A 30 -13.04 10.03 22.53
N VAL A 31 -13.72 10.41 21.45
CA VAL A 31 -15.07 9.94 21.16
C VAL A 31 -15.12 9.61 19.66
N LEU A 32 -15.36 8.33 19.35
CA LEU A 32 -15.56 7.71 18.04
C LEU A 32 -14.38 7.28 17.13
N ILE A 33 -13.11 7.51 17.49
CA ILE A 33 -11.98 6.98 16.70
C ILE A 33 -11.02 6.24 17.64
N THR A 34 -10.79 4.96 17.38
CA THR A 34 -9.80 4.15 18.11
C THR A 34 -8.39 4.68 17.81
N CYS A 35 -7.89 5.60 18.66
CA CYS A 35 -6.48 5.98 18.65
C CYS A 35 -5.64 4.80 19.15
N LEU A 36 -4.93 4.13 18.25
CA LEU A 36 -3.96 3.11 18.65
C LEU A 36 -2.71 3.78 19.21
N ARG A 37 -2.23 3.23 20.32
CA ARG A 37 -0.85 3.41 20.75
C ARG A 37 0.03 2.65 19.74
N VAL A 38 0.37 3.29 18.62
CA VAL A 38 1.23 2.69 17.60
C VAL A 38 2.60 2.49 18.22
N GLY A 39 2.91 1.24 18.58
CA GLY A 39 4.19 0.90 19.18
C GLY A 39 5.35 1.27 18.24
N PRO A 40 6.53 1.62 18.76
CA PRO A 40 7.71 2.05 17.98
C PRO A 40 8.27 1.00 17.01
N ARG A 41 7.63 -0.18 16.94
CA ARG A 41 7.97 -1.39 16.19
C ARG A 41 7.15 -1.56 14.92
N ARG A 42 6.04 -0.83 14.79
CA ARG A 42 5.15 -0.97 13.63
C ARG A 42 5.73 -0.23 12.43
N PRO A 43 5.65 -0.79 11.21
CA PRO A 43 6.04 -0.10 9.98
C PRO A 43 5.43 1.30 9.87
N VAL A 44 4.18 1.46 10.31
CA VAL A 44 3.48 2.74 10.39
C VAL A 44 4.23 3.78 11.23
N TYR A 45 4.75 3.40 12.40
CA TYR A 45 5.53 4.32 13.25
C TYR A 45 6.83 4.73 12.54
N VAL A 46 7.55 3.76 11.99
CA VAL A 46 8.83 3.99 11.32
C VAL A 46 8.64 4.86 10.06
N ALA A 47 7.58 4.62 9.29
CA ALA A 47 7.21 5.40 8.12
C ALA A 47 6.81 6.84 8.48
N ALA A 48 6.11 7.04 9.61
CA ALA A 48 5.76 8.38 10.09
C ALA A 48 7.00 9.19 10.50
N VAL A 49 7.92 8.58 11.26
CA VAL A 49 9.14 9.26 11.71
C VAL A 49 10.14 9.46 10.56
N ARG A 50 10.20 8.50 9.63
CA ARG A 50 11.09 8.50 8.46
C ARG A 50 10.34 8.02 7.21
N PRO A 51 9.64 8.91 6.49
CA PRO A 51 8.85 8.56 5.30
C PRO A 51 9.69 8.28 4.04
N GLN A 52 11.00 8.52 4.12
CA GLN A 52 11.94 8.23 3.04
C GLN A 52 12.10 6.72 2.84
N SER A 53 12.29 6.31 1.58
CA SER A 53 12.60 4.92 1.26
C SER A 53 13.97 4.55 1.83
N LYS A 54 14.03 3.39 2.48
CA LYS A 54 15.20 2.90 3.21
C LYS A 54 15.77 1.71 2.47
N HIS A 55 17.07 1.71 2.29
CA HIS A 55 17.87 0.64 1.71
C HIS A 55 18.68 0.01 2.82
N ILE A 56 18.24 -1.16 3.28
CA ILE A 56 18.77 -1.82 4.46
C ILE A 56 19.48 -3.11 4.08
N VAL A 57 20.69 -3.30 4.59
CA VAL A 57 21.36 -4.60 4.53
C VAL A 57 21.58 -5.08 5.96
N VAL A 58 21.19 -6.32 6.24
CA VAL A 58 21.41 -6.97 7.54
C VAL A 58 22.42 -8.09 7.36
N ILE A 59 23.55 -8.01 8.07
CA ILE A 59 24.57 -9.04 8.13
C ILE A 59 24.41 -9.78 9.46
N ILE A 60 24.23 -11.08 9.39
CA ILE A 60 24.14 -11.98 10.54
C ILE A 60 25.41 -12.83 10.58
N ASP A 61 26.20 -12.64 11.63
CA ASP A 61 27.32 -13.51 11.95
C ASP A 61 26.80 -14.83 12.53
N HIS A 62 27.27 -15.94 11.96
CA HIS A 62 26.98 -17.29 12.44
C HIS A 62 28.22 -18.20 12.46
N GLY A 63 29.43 -17.62 12.51
CA GLY A 63 30.67 -18.40 12.57
C GLY A 63 31.01 -18.91 13.97
N VAL A 64 32.21 -19.47 14.12
CA VAL A 64 32.62 -20.25 15.30
C VAL A 64 32.63 -19.47 16.62
N THR A 65 32.65 -18.14 16.57
CA THR A 65 32.74 -17.27 17.75
C THR A 65 31.38 -16.98 18.40
N ILE A 66 30.27 -17.27 17.74
CA ILE A 66 28.92 -17.00 18.26
C ILE A 66 28.35 -18.23 18.98
N THR A 67 27.80 -18.05 20.18
CA THR A 67 27.06 -19.12 20.87
C THR A 67 25.66 -19.30 20.27
N GLU A 68 25.04 -20.47 20.44
CA GLU A 68 23.66 -20.70 19.94
C GLU A 68 22.65 -19.70 20.56
N THR A 69 22.86 -19.31 21.82
CA THR A 69 22.04 -18.28 22.47
C THR A 69 22.22 -16.90 21.84
N GLN A 70 23.46 -16.52 21.50
CA GLN A 70 23.74 -15.25 20.81
C GLN A 70 23.24 -15.26 19.38
N LEU A 71 23.35 -16.39 18.69
CA LEU A 71 22.79 -16.58 17.35
C LEU A 71 21.26 -16.45 17.38
N GLN A 72 20.59 -17.00 18.40
CA GLN A 72 19.15 -16.81 18.57
C GLN A 72 18.79 -15.33 18.78
N ILE A 73 19.53 -14.60 19.62
CA ILE A 73 19.34 -13.15 19.79
C ILE A 73 19.58 -12.41 18.45
N ALA A 74 20.58 -12.82 17.66
CA ALA A 74 20.86 -12.25 16.35
C ALA A 74 19.71 -12.49 15.35
N ARG A 75 19.15 -13.71 15.33
CA ARG A 75 17.97 -14.06 14.53
C ARG A 75 16.79 -13.17 14.90
N ASP A 76 16.49 -13.06 16.19
CA ASP A 76 15.36 -12.28 16.69
C ASP A 76 15.55 -10.78 16.43
N ALA A 77 16.78 -10.25 16.58
CA ALA A 77 17.12 -8.87 16.22
C ALA A 77 16.91 -8.59 14.73
N ALA A 78 17.31 -9.51 13.85
CA ALA A 78 17.12 -9.38 12.42
C ALA A 78 15.62 -9.41 12.04
N LEU A 79 14.83 -10.27 12.69
CA LEU A 79 13.38 -10.32 12.51
C LEU A 79 12.70 -9.02 12.95
N VAL A 80 13.12 -8.43 14.07
CA VAL A 80 12.61 -7.11 14.51
C VAL A 80 12.85 -6.04 13.45
N VAL A 81 14.04 -6.01 12.84
CA VAL A 81 14.35 -5.05 11.75
C VAL A 81 13.46 -5.30 10.53
N LEU A 82 13.37 -6.56 10.10
CA LEU A 82 12.59 -6.95 8.92
C LEU A 82 11.09 -6.63 9.07
N ASN A 83 10.55 -6.78 10.28
CA ASN A 83 9.16 -6.47 10.59
C ASN A 83 8.89 -4.97 10.81
N SER A 84 9.93 -4.15 10.99
CA SER A 84 9.80 -2.71 11.24
C SER A 84 9.78 -1.87 9.95
N ILE A 85 10.05 -2.47 8.79
CA ILE A 85 10.11 -1.79 7.50
C ILE A 85 8.85 -2.06 6.68
N ASP A 86 8.51 -1.14 5.78
CA ASP A 86 7.33 -1.27 4.90
C ASP A 86 7.74 -1.67 3.47
N GLU A 87 6.76 -1.89 2.61
CA GLU A 87 6.95 -2.36 1.23
C GLU A 87 7.68 -1.34 0.35
N HIS A 88 7.70 -0.08 0.77
CA HIS A 88 8.43 0.96 0.07
C HIS A 88 9.94 0.95 0.34
N ASP A 89 10.37 0.18 1.33
CA ASP A 89 11.76 -0.02 1.69
C ASP A 89 12.35 -1.21 0.92
N LYS A 90 13.67 -1.24 0.74
CA LYS A 90 14.40 -2.37 0.14
C LYS A 90 15.34 -2.98 1.17
N VAL A 91 15.40 -4.30 1.19
CA VAL A 91 16.15 -5.08 2.18
C VAL A 91 16.94 -6.21 1.52
N SER A 92 18.06 -6.58 2.12
CA SER A 92 18.76 -7.84 1.85
C SER A 92 19.37 -8.38 3.14
N ILE A 93 19.37 -9.71 3.28
CA ILE A 93 19.92 -10.40 4.44
C ILE A 93 21.12 -11.23 3.98
N LEU A 94 22.25 -11.00 4.63
CA LEU A 94 23.50 -11.70 4.43
C LEU A 94 23.82 -12.53 5.67
N SER A 95 24.20 -13.79 5.48
CA SER A 95 24.82 -14.60 6.53
C SER A 95 26.32 -14.67 6.26
N SER A 96 27.13 -14.57 7.31
CA SER A 96 28.58 -14.60 7.22
C SER A 96 29.15 -15.66 8.16
N ALA A 97 29.87 -16.63 7.59
CA ALA A 97 30.72 -17.60 8.27
C ALA A 97 31.94 -17.88 7.36
N GLU A 98 32.16 -19.13 6.94
CA GLU A 98 33.18 -19.51 5.94
C GLU A 98 33.03 -18.75 4.62
N ALA A 99 31.79 -18.55 4.19
CA ALA A 99 31.44 -17.80 2.99
C ALA A 99 30.24 -16.88 3.28
N VAL A 100 30.13 -15.80 2.53
CA VAL A 100 29.00 -14.88 2.62
C VAL A 100 27.87 -15.36 1.74
N ARG A 101 26.73 -15.70 2.34
CA ARG A 101 25.53 -16.15 1.62
C ARG A 101 24.46 -15.07 1.70
N SER A 102 23.79 -14.81 0.59
CA SER A 102 22.63 -13.92 0.54
C SER A 102 21.34 -14.71 0.51
N CYS A 103 20.33 -14.28 1.25
CA CYS A 103 18.96 -14.72 1.02
C CYS A 103 18.50 -14.19 -0.34
N SER A 104 18.56 -15.02 -1.39
CA SER A 104 18.12 -14.65 -2.74
C SER A 104 16.83 -15.39 -3.09
N LEU A 105 15.73 -14.65 -3.27
CA LEU A 105 14.48 -15.19 -3.81
C LEU A 105 14.62 -15.62 -5.27
N ASP A 106 15.49 -14.93 -6.01
CA ASP A 106 15.72 -15.07 -7.44
C ASP A 106 17.17 -14.63 -7.76
N GLN A 107 17.68 -14.96 -8.95
CA GLN A 107 19.02 -14.64 -9.41
C GLN A 107 19.28 -13.13 -9.45
N CYS A 108 18.24 -12.31 -9.68
CA CYS A 108 18.32 -10.85 -9.65
C CYS A 108 18.70 -10.29 -8.27
N TYR A 109 18.12 -10.83 -7.19
CA TYR A 109 18.34 -10.32 -5.82
C TYR A 109 19.63 -10.83 -5.17
N LYS A 110 20.47 -11.55 -5.93
CA LYS A 110 21.89 -11.78 -5.57
C LYS A 110 22.76 -10.53 -5.76
N SER A 111 22.31 -9.59 -6.61
CA SER A 111 23.09 -8.43 -7.06
C SER A 111 22.48 -7.08 -6.67
N TYR A 112 21.21 -7.06 -6.24
CA TYR A 112 20.45 -5.87 -5.84
C TYR A 112 19.67 -6.13 -4.55
N LEU A 113 19.26 -5.07 -3.85
CA LEU A 113 18.31 -5.18 -2.75
C LEU A 113 16.91 -5.53 -3.27
N SER A 114 16.20 -6.39 -2.55
CA SER A 114 14.80 -6.73 -2.85
C SER A 114 13.83 -5.77 -2.16
N PRO A 115 12.73 -5.36 -2.81
CA PRO A 115 11.64 -4.66 -2.13
C PRO A 115 11.10 -5.49 -0.97
N ALA A 116 10.76 -4.86 0.16
CA ALA A 116 10.33 -5.55 1.37
C ALA A 116 8.83 -5.95 1.31
N THR A 117 8.43 -6.64 0.24
CA THR A 117 7.08 -7.19 0.07
C THR A 117 6.78 -8.29 1.09
N SER A 118 5.50 -8.59 1.34
CA SER A 118 5.08 -9.66 2.26
C SER A 118 5.70 -11.02 1.90
N GLU A 119 5.80 -11.35 0.62
CA GLU A 119 6.45 -12.58 0.15
C GLU A 119 7.96 -12.58 0.44
N THR A 120 8.63 -11.46 0.16
CA THR A 120 10.06 -11.27 0.42
C THR A 120 10.36 -11.39 1.91
N LYS A 121 9.60 -10.68 2.74
CA LYS A 121 9.69 -10.75 4.21
C LYS A 121 9.50 -12.18 4.70
N ARG A 122 8.49 -12.92 4.20
CA ARG A 122 8.25 -14.32 4.60
C ARG A 122 9.45 -15.23 4.29
N LYS A 123 10.00 -15.15 3.08
CA LYS A 123 11.18 -15.96 2.68
C LYS A 123 12.44 -15.56 3.46
N MET A 124 12.63 -14.28 3.69
CA MET A 124 13.73 -13.74 4.50
C MET A 124 13.63 -14.16 5.97
N SER A 125 12.43 -14.14 6.56
CA SER A 125 12.20 -14.66 7.91
C SER A 125 12.53 -16.14 8.00
N ALA A 126 12.09 -16.95 7.03
CA ALA A 126 12.43 -18.37 6.97
C ALA A 126 13.94 -18.61 6.81
N PHE A 127 14.63 -17.78 6.03
CA PHE A 127 16.09 -17.84 5.91
C PHE A 127 16.77 -17.55 7.25
N ILE A 128 16.36 -16.48 7.96
CA ILE A 128 16.90 -16.14 9.27
C ILE A 128 16.69 -17.27 10.28
N THR A 129 15.48 -17.81 10.38
CA THR A 129 15.14 -18.86 11.36
C THR A 129 15.91 -20.16 11.12
N ASN A 130 16.28 -20.43 9.87
CA ASN A 130 16.99 -21.66 9.48
C ASN A 130 18.52 -21.56 9.56
N LEU A 131 19.09 -20.37 9.85
CA LEU A 131 20.55 -20.22 10.03
C LEU A 131 21.00 -21.06 11.21
N LYS A 132 22.11 -21.79 11.10
CA LYS A 132 22.73 -22.54 12.20
C LYS A 132 24.16 -22.06 12.45
N ALA A 133 24.64 -22.21 13.68
CA ALA A 133 26.03 -21.95 14.01
C ALA A 133 26.95 -22.80 13.12
N SER A 134 28.05 -22.21 12.67
CA SER A 134 29.05 -22.83 11.82
C SER A 134 30.37 -22.94 12.58
N ASP A 135 31.08 -24.04 12.39
CA ASP A 135 32.39 -24.28 13.01
C ASP A 135 33.52 -23.50 12.32
N SER A 136 33.20 -22.71 11.29
CA SER A 136 34.18 -21.95 10.51
C SER A 136 34.31 -20.49 10.98
N PRO A 137 35.48 -19.87 10.81
CA PRO A 137 35.68 -18.46 11.15
C PRO A 137 34.88 -17.53 10.24
N THR A 138 34.43 -16.40 10.78
CA THR A 138 33.61 -15.42 10.07
C THR A 138 34.41 -14.51 9.15
N GLN A 139 34.02 -14.43 7.88
CA GLN A 139 34.60 -13.49 6.92
C GLN A 139 33.91 -12.12 6.88
N HIS A 140 34.11 -11.29 7.92
CA HIS A 140 33.48 -9.96 8.00
C HIS A 140 33.80 -9.06 6.80
N ALA A 141 35.06 -9.01 6.35
CA ALA A 141 35.50 -8.14 5.25
C ALA A 141 34.73 -8.41 3.95
N LEU A 142 34.55 -9.69 3.60
CA LEU A 142 33.77 -10.09 2.43
C LEU A 142 32.28 -9.74 2.61
N GLY A 143 31.76 -9.85 3.83
CA GLY A 143 30.38 -9.49 4.17
C GLY A 143 30.09 -8.01 3.92
N PHE A 144 30.99 -7.13 4.41
CA PHE A 144 30.92 -5.70 4.15
C PHE A 144 31.07 -5.38 2.66
N GLN A 145 32.06 -5.98 1.98
CA GLN A 145 32.26 -5.76 0.55
C GLN A 145 30.98 -6.09 -0.24
N LYS A 146 30.34 -7.23 0.05
CA LYS A 146 29.09 -7.64 -0.60
C LYS A 146 27.94 -6.68 -0.27
N ALA A 147 27.82 -6.26 1.00
CA ALA A 147 26.79 -5.32 1.42
C ALA A 147 26.88 -3.97 0.69
N PHE A 148 28.09 -3.39 0.61
CA PHE A 148 28.30 -2.14 -0.12
C PHE A 148 28.09 -2.30 -1.62
N GLN A 149 28.44 -3.46 -2.19
CA GLN A 149 28.13 -3.76 -3.59
C GLN A 149 26.61 -3.75 -3.85
N LEU A 150 25.81 -4.36 -2.97
CA LEU A 150 24.35 -4.36 -3.09
C LEU A 150 23.76 -2.94 -3.00
N LEU A 151 24.25 -2.13 -2.06
CA LEU A 151 23.82 -0.73 -1.90
C LEU A 151 24.19 0.12 -3.14
N ARG A 152 25.40 -0.05 -3.67
CA ARG A 152 25.88 0.65 -4.87
C ARG A 152 25.07 0.28 -6.12
N ASN A 153 24.87 -1.01 -6.34
CA ASN A 153 24.13 -1.50 -7.51
C ASN A 153 22.69 -0.99 -7.50
N THR A 154 22.05 -1.04 -6.33
CA THR A 154 20.66 -0.58 -6.17
C THR A 154 20.55 0.93 -6.36
N SER A 155 21.44 1.72 -5.75
CA SER A 155 21.42 3.19 -5.89
C SER A 155 21.72 3.66 -7.31
N ASN A 156 22.64 3.02 -8.03
CA ASN A 156 22.94 3.34 -9.43
C ASN A 156 21.72 3.12 -10.34
N VAL A 157 20.97 2.05 -10.14
CA VAL A 157 19.74 1.77 -10.88
C VAL A 157 18.66 2.80 -10.53
N THR A 158 18.43 3.08 -9.25
CA THR A 158 17.41 4.07 -8.86
C THR A 158 17.73 5.47 -9.37
N ARG A 159 19.02 5.86 -9.40
CA ARG A 159 19.48 7.15 -9.93
C ARG A 159 19.29 7.29 -11.44
N LYS A 160 19.41 6.21 -12.21
CA LYS A 160 19.12 6.21 -13.65
C LYS A 160 17.61 6.34 -13.93
N LEU A 161 16.77 5.74 -13.07
CA LEU A 161 15.31 5.77 -13.19
C LEU A 161 14.71 7.11 -12.73
N THR A 162 15.37 7.84 -11.82
CA THR A 162 14.91 9.12 -11.29
C THR A 162 15.73 10.28 -11.86
N SER A 163 15.23 10.90 -12.94
CA SER A 163 15.85 12.11 -13.50
C SER A 163 15.84 13.26 -12.49
N LYS A 164 17.04 13.78 -12.18
CA LYS A 164 17.41 15.01 -11.46
C LYS A 164 16.86 15.31 -10.05
N ASN A 165 15.78 14.70 -9.58
CA ASN A 165 15.32 14.89 -8.21
C ASN A 165 16.03 13.89 -7.29
N ARG A 166 16.99 14.37 -6.47
CA ARG A 166 17.56 13.63 -5.33
C ARG A 166 16.43 13.29 -4.37
N LYS A 167 15.66 12.21 -4.63
CA LYS A 167 14.88 11.57 -3.58
C LYS A 167 15.90 11.14 -2.53
N GLN A 168 15.74 11.65 -1.31
CA GLN A 168 16.61 11.29 -0.20
C GLN A 168 16.31 9.81 0.12
N GLU A 169 17.16 8.93 -0.40
CA GLU A 169 17.17 7.51 -0.07
C GLU A 169 18.12 7.30 1.09
N MET A 170 17.65 6.58 2.08
CA MET A 170 18.40 6.35 3.30
C MET A 170 19.07 5.00 3.25
N GLN A 171 20.39 4.95 3.35
CA GLN A 171 21.13 3.69 3.34
C GLN A 171 21.59 3.34 4.75
N SER A 172 21.23 2.15 5.22
CA SER A 172 21.62 1.66 6.54
C SER A 172 22.16 0.24 6.42
N LEU A 173 23.35 0.01 6.96
CA LEU A 173 23.94 -1.32 7.07
C LEU A 173 23.96 -1.72 8.54
N ARG A 174 23.44 -2.89 8.85
CA ARG A 174 23.43 -3.47 10.19
C ARG A 174 24.21 -4.77 10.20
N ALA A 175 25.08 -4.95 11.18
CA ALA A 175 25.81 -6.18 11.39
C ALA A 175 25.75 -6.61 12.86
N THR A 176 25.52 -7.90 13.10
CA THR A 176 25.66 -8.52 14.42
C THR A 176 27.05 -9.14 14.55
N ASP A 177 27.70 -8.96 15.68
CA ASP A 177 29.05 -9.48 15.92
C ASP A 177 29.23 -9.92 17.38
N ALA A 178 29.94 -11.03 17.57
CA ALA A 178 30.32 -11.55 18.88
C ALA A 178 31.76 -11.15 19.28
N THR A 179 32.64 -10.79 18.32
CA THR A 179 34.06 -10.51 18.60
C THR A 179 34.65 -9.44 17.67
N GLY A 180 35.07 -8.30 18.23
CA GLY A 180 35.61 -7.17 17.47
C GLY A 180 37.02 -7.39 16.88
N LEU A 181 37.59 -8.58 17.04
CA LEU A 181 38.99 -8.91 16.75
C LEU A 181 39.36 -8.87 15.24
N PHE A 182 38.41 -9.04 14.33
CA PHE A 182 38.71 -9.21 12.89
C PHE A 182 38.40 -7.98 12.01
N TYR A 183 37.80 -6.93 12.57
CA TYR A 183 37.40 -5.76 11.79
C TYR A 183 38.54 -4.78 11.46
N SER A 184 39.57 -4.71 12.30
CA SER A 184 40.69 -3.77 12.12
C SER A 184 41.46 -4.02 10.80
N ARG A 185 41.63 -5.28 10.42
CA ARG A 185 42.21 -5.68 9.12
C ARG A 185 41.22 -5.50 7.96
N GLY A 186 39.92 -5.73 8.19
CA GLY A 186 38.89 -5.66 7.16
C GLY A 186 38.69 -4.27 6.56
N ILE A 187 38.66 -3.22 7.38
CA ILE A 187 38.43 -1.84 6.91
C ILE A 187 39.60 -1.32 6.06
N GLN A 188 40.83 -1.65 6.43
CA GLN A 188 42.03 -1.26 5.70
C GLN A 188 42.10 -1.89 4.30
N LEU A 189 41.55 -3.10 4.16
CA LEU A 189 41.50 -3.87 2.91
C LEU A 189 40.33 -3.48 1.98
N LEU A 190 39.42 -2.59 2.41
CA LEU A 190 38.30 -2.17 1.56
C LEU A 190 38.79 -1.30 0.38
N PRO A 191 38.34 -1.58 -0.86
CA PRO A 191 38.63 -0.74 -2.02
C PRO A 191 38.19 0.72 -1.81
N TYR A 192 38.88 1.68 -2.44
CA TYR A 192 38.59 3.11 -2.33
C TYR A 192 37.12 3.47 -2.63
N ASP A 193 36.54 2.84 -3.66
CA ASP A 193 35.13 2.97 -4.01
C ASP A 193 34.18 2.64 -2.85
N VAL A 194 34.49 1.59 -2.08
CA VAL A 194 33.71 1.16 -0.93
C VAL A 194 33.82 2.16 0.21
N ARG A 195 34.99 2.80 0.37
CA ARG A 195 35.21 3.85 1.38
C ARG A 195 34.39 5.10 1.10
N SER A 196 34.23 5.47 -0.17
CA SER A 196 33.37 6.62 -0.54
C SER A 196 31.88 6.39 -0.21
N LEU A 197 31.43 5.13 -0.26
CA LEU A 197 30.06 4.74 0.08
C LEU A 197 29.81 4.76 1.59
N LEU A 198 30.80 4.35 2.40
CA LEU A 198 30.71 4.37 3.88
C LEU A 198 30.19 5.72 4.40
N VAL A 199 30.75 6.81 3.90
CA VAL A 199 30.42 8.19 4.31
C VAL A 199 28.92 8.52 4.19
N SER A 200 28.24 7.89 3.23
CA SER A 200 26.80 8.09 2.96
C SER A 200 25.88 7.06 3.61
N VAL A 201 26.43 6.01 4.24
CA VAL A 201 25.68 4.88 4.82
C VAL A 201 25.73 4.96 6.34
N THR A 202 24.61 4.76 7.02
CA THR A 202 24.60 4.64 8.50
C THR A 202 24.98 3.22 8.91
N LEU A 203 26.01 3.06 9.75
CA LEU A 203 26.44 1.76 10.28
C LEU A 203 25.87 1.50 11.67
N ASN A 204 24.99 0.51 11.79
CA ASN A 204 24.40 0.12 13.07
C ASN A 204 24.95 -1.24 13.49
N LEU A 205 25.80 -1.27 14.52
CA LEU A 205 26.45 -2.48 14.98
C LEU A 205 25.79 -3.00 16.26
N THR A 206 25.60 -4.31 16.30
CA THR A 206 25.06 -5.01 17.46
C THR A 206 26.12 -5.95 18.01
N ALA A 207 26.62 -5.67 19.22
CA ALA A 207 27.61 -6.50 19.89
C ALA A 207 26.94 -7.41 20.93
N PHE A 208 27.37 -8.67 21.00
CA PHE A 208 26.95 -9.59 22.05
C PHE A 208 27.96 -9.63 23.19
N MET A 209 27.48 -9.56 24.43
CA MET A 209 28.33 -9.76 25.60
C MET A 209 28.29 -11.23 26.00
N THR A 210 29.44 -11.89 26.00
CA THR A 210 29.67 -13.11 26.77
C THR A 210 29.96 -12.74 28.22
N GLN A 211 29.43 -13.49 29.18
CA GLN A 211 29.77 -13.30 30.59
C GLN A 211 31.29 -13.53 30.78
N GLY A 212 32.04 -12.44 30.97
CA GLY A 212 33.41 -12.47 31.48
C GLY A 212 34.53 -11.94 30.59
N VAL A 213 34.41 -11.86 29.25
CA VAL A 213 35.60 -11.56 28.40
C VAL A 213 35.30 -10.84 27.07
N THR A 214 34.37 -9.87 27.01
CA THR A 214 34.44 -8.89 25.91
C THR A 214 35.40 -7.78 26.32
N GLY A 215 36.58 -7.76 25.70
CA GLY A 215 37.58 -6.75 26.00
C GLY A 215 37.05 -5.34 25.70
N LEU A 216 37.18 -4.40 26.64
CA LEU A 216 36.80 -2.98 26.46
C LEU A 216 37.35 -2.36 25.15
N LYS A 217 38.49 -2.87 24.66
CA LYS A 217 39.11 -2.47 23.39
C LYS A 217 38.28 -2.83 22.15
N GLU A 218 37.60 -3.97 22.16
CA GLU A 218 36.76 -4.42 21.05
C GLU A 218 35.47 -3.61 20.95
N LEU A 219 34.82 -3.34 22.08
CA LEU A 219 33.64 -2.48 22.12
C LEU A 219 33.98 -1.04 21.69
N ALA A 220 35.15 -0.53 22.12
CA ALA A 220 35.64 0.77 21.67
C ALA A 220 35.86 0.80 20.15
N PHE A 221 36.44 -0.26 19.59
CA PHE A 221 36.63 -0.40 18.15
C PHE A 221 35.29 -0.44 17.40
N LEU A 222 34.30 -1.24 17.84
CA LEU A 222 32.99 -1.31 17.19
C LEU A 222 32.25 0.02 17.25
N ARG A 223 32.38 0.76 18.36
CA ARG A 223 31.86 2.14 18.45
C ARG A 223 32.55 3.07 17.44
N ASP A 224 33.88 3.05 17.37
CA ASP A 224 34.64 3.87 16.43
C ASP A 224 34.27 3.54 14.98
N LEU A 225 33.97 2.27 14.68
CA LEU A 225 33.47 1.83 13.38
C LEU A 225 32.06 2.33 13.07
N ALA A 226 31.13 2.24 14.03
CA ALA A 226 29.77 2.76 13.85
C ALA A 226 29.77 4.28 13.62
N GLU A 227 30.66 5.00 14.30
CA GLU A 227 30.88 6.44 14.12
C GLU A 227 31.70 6.78 12.87
N GLN A 228 32.24 5.77 12.18
CA GLN A 228 33.11 5.89 11.01
C GLN A 228 34.35 6.77 11.27
N ASN A 229 34.95 6.64 12.45
CA ASN A 229 36.13 7.39 12.86
C ASN A 229 37.41 6.82 12.24
N SER A 230 37.51 6.94 10.91
CA SER A 230 38.61 6.41 10.09
C SER A 230 39.96 7.07 10.39
N LEU A 231 39.94 8.34 10.81
CA LEU A 231 41.13 9.13 11.17
C LEU A 231 41.93 8.49 12.32
N LYS A 232 41.23 7.93 13.32
CA LYS A 232 41.87 7.27 14.47
C LYS A 232 42.76 6.09 14.06
N TYR A 233 42.47 5.45 12.93
CA TYR A 233 43.18 4.28 12.43
C TYR A 233 44.11 4.59 11.25
N GLY A 234 44.47 5.87 11.06
CA GLY A 234 45.39 6.31 10.02
C GLY A 234 44.82 6.22 8.60
N VAL A 235 43.49 6.15 8.46
CA VAL A 235 42.82 6.16 7.16
C VAL A 235 42.39 7.59 6.84
N PRO A 236 42.99 8.27 5.85
CA PRO A 236 42.66 9.65 5.52
C PRO A 236 41.24 9.75 4.95
N ASP A 237 40.42 10.63 5.52
CA ASP A 237 39.11 10.97 4.98
C ASP A 237 39.28 11.89 3.77
N ARG A 238 39.03 11.36 2.57
CA ARG A 238 39.12 12.09 1.30
C ARG A 238 37.75 12.46 0.74
N SER A 239 36.69 12.40 1.56
CA SER A 239 35.32 12.60 1.10
C SER A 239 34.87 14.08 1.17
N ALA A 240 34.12 14.52 0.17
CA ALA A 240 33.54 15.87 0.11
C ALA A 240 32.18 15.99 0.85
N LEU A 241 31.70 14.89 1.44
CA LEU A 241 30.38 14.81 2.10
C LEU A 241 30.56 14.56 3.60
N PRO A 242 29.68 15.11 4.45
CA PRO A 242 29.76 14.85 5.89
C PRO A 242 29.40 13.39 6.18
N VAL A 243 30.23 12.75 7.02
CA VAL A 243 30.03 11.38 7.52
C VAL A 243 28.74 11.30 8.34
N VAL A 244 27.86 10.35 8.00
CA VAL A 244 26.66 10.04 8.79
C VAL A 244 27.03 9.05 9.90
N LYS A 245 27.13 9.54 11.13
CA LYS A 245 27.42 8.72 12.30
C LYS A 245 26.32 7.69 12.52
N GLY A 246 26.70 6.42 12.62
CA GLY A 246 25.82 5.35 13.03
C GLY A 246 25.84 5.13 14.55
N SER A 247 25.38 3.96 14.98
CA SER A 247 25.34 3.62 16.41
C SER A 247 25.84 2.21 16.67
N MET A 248 26.40 2.01 17.86
CA MET A 248 26.75 0.70 18.36
C MET A 248 25.87 0.42 19.59
N MET A 249 25.27 -0.76 19.62
CA MET A 249 24.41 -1.22 20.69
C MET A 249 24.91 -2.56 21.21
N VAL A 250 24.79 -2.74 22.52
CA VAL A 250 25.19 -3.98 23.20
C VAL A 250 23.93 -4.73 23.61
N LEU A 251 23.83 -6.00 23.23
CA LEU A 251 22.71 -6.87 23.61
C LEU A 251 23.19 -7.94 24.60
N ASN A 252 22.51 -8.00 25.75
CA ASN A 252 22.75 -8.95 26.82
C ASN A 252 21.58 -9.92 27.05
N GLN A 253 20.35 -9.54 26.67
CA GLN A 253 19.13 -10.31 26.91
C GLN A 253 18.11 -10.10 25.79
N LEU A 254 17.25 -11.11 25.57
CA LEU A 254 16.16 -11.10 24.60
C LEU A 254 15.07 -10.05 24.94
N SER A 255 14.87 -9.74 26.23
CA SER A 255 13.78 -8.89 26.74
C SER A 255 13.82 -7.43 26.26
N ASN A 256 14.99 -6.92 25.87
CA ASN A 256 15.17 -5.52 25.45
C ASN A 256 15.41 -5.34 23.94
N LEU A 257 15.31 -6.42 23.15
CA LEU A 257 15.52 -6.37 21.70
C LEU A 257 14.63 -5.31 21.05
N GLU A 258 13.36 -5.28 21.41
CA GLU A 258 12.38 -4.47 20.69
C GLU A 258 12.50 -2.97 20.98
N THR A 259 12.95 -2.59 22.18
CA THR A 259 13.19 -1.19 22.56
C THR A 259 14.57 -0.70 22.11
N THR A 260 15.54 -1.61 21.98
CA THR A 260 16.93 -1.28 21.63
C THR A 260 17.15 -1.34 20.12
N VAL A 261 16.87 -2.49 19.50
CA VAL A 261 17.08 -2.76 18.07
C VAL A 261 16.02 -2.07 17.20
N GLY A 262 14.79 -1.94 17.71
CA GLY A 262 13.66 -1.30 17.03
C GLY A 262 13.81 0.20 16.83
N ARG A 263 14.73 0.86 17.54
CA ARG A 263 15.01 2.31 17.44
C ARG A 263 16.06 2.68 16.39
N PHE A 264 16.31 1.81 15.42
CA PHE A 264 17.33 2.03 14.38
C PHE A 264 17.13 3.33 13.57
N TYR A 265 15.91 3.86 13.53
CA TYR A 265 15.57 5.12 12.87
C TYR A 265 15.94 6.40 13.66
N ILE A 266 16.45 6.27 14.89
CA ILE A 266 16.76 7.44 15.74
C ILE A 266 18.14 8.05 15.44
N ASN A 267 19.11 7.25 14.95
CA ASN A 267 20.47 7.72 14.68
C ASN A 267 20.61 8.55 13.39
N LEU A 268 19.48 8.95 12.82
CA LEU A 268 19.41 9.67 11.56
C LEU A 268 19.32 11.16 11.84
N PRO A 269 19.90 12.03 10.99
CA PRO A 269 19.92 13.46 11.22
C PRO A 269 18.51 13.97 11.55
N ASN A 270 18.38 14.61 12.71
CA ASN A 270 17.12 15.17 13.22
C ASN A 270 16.68 16.34 12.35
N ARG A 271 16.06 16.02 11.21
CA ARG A 271 15.13 16.95 10.56
C ARG A 271 13.76 16.66 11.15
N MET A 272 13.12 17.70 11.68
CA MET A 272 11.70 17.65 11.99
C MET A 272 10.96 17.42 10.68
N ILE A 273 10.28 16.28 10.56
CA ILE A 273 9.47 15.95 9.40
C ILE A 273 8.03 16.00 9.87
N ASP A 274 7.37 17.11 9.61
CA ASP A 274 5.98 17.34 10.04
C ASP A 274 5.01 17.09 8.89
N LEU A 275 5.04 15.86 8.37
CA LEU A 275 4.20 15.42 7.25
C LEU A 275 3.38 14.20 7.66
N SER A 276 2.12 14.16 7.23
CA SER A 276 1.28 12.97 7.36
C SER A 276 1.74 11.88 6.39
N CYS A 277 1.82 10.64 6.88
CA CYS A 277 2.15 9.47 6.10
C CYS A 277 0.97 8.49 6.09
N PHE A 278 0.63 7.98 4.91
CA PHE A 278 -0.38 6.93 4.74
C PHE A 278 0.33 5.59 4.61
N SER A 279 -0.09 4.60 5.38
CA SER A 279 0.33 3.22 5.17
C SER A 279 -0.32 2.64 3.92
N LEU A 280 0.30 1.59 3.37
CA LEU A 280 -0.44 0.71 2.47
C LEU A 280 -1.52 -0.06 3.26
N PRO A 281 -2.55 -0.61 2.59
CA PRO A 281 -3.63 -1.32 3.26
C PRO A 281 -3.15 -2.61 3.92
N TYR A 282 -3.54 -2.86 5.16
CA TYR A 282 -3.18 -4.09 5.89
C TYR A 282 -4.37 -4.63 6.67
N GLN A 283 -4.28 -5.87 7.12
CA GLN A 283 -5.33 -6.52 7.90
C GLN A 283 -5.45 -5.85 9.27
N ASP A 284 -6.67 -5.49 9.65
CA ASP A 284 -6.94 -4.95 10.97
C ASP A 284 -6.61 -6.02 12.04
N PRO A 285 -5.70 -5.76 12.99
CA PRO A 285 -5.41 -6.71 14.06
C PRO A 285 -6.58 -6.92 15.03
N MET A 286 -7.53 -6.00 15.08
CA MET A 286 -8.65 -5.98 16.04
C MET A 286 -10.01 -6.23 15.39
N GLY A 287 -10.08 -6.34 14.06
CA GLY A 287 -11.33 -6.46 13.32
C GLY A 287 -11.19 -7.35 12.08
N ASP A 288 -12.31 -7.62 11.42
CA ASP A 288 -12.38 -8.53 10.26
C ASP A 288 -12.16 -7.81 8.90
N GLY A 289 -11.65 -6.59 8.94
CA GLY A 289 -11.51 -5.73 7.76
C GLY A 289 -10.07 -5.40 7.39
N PHE A 290 -9.92 -4.66 6.29
CA PHE A 290 -8.65 -4.04 5.90
C PHE A 290 -8.69 -2.56 6.21
N ILE A 291 -7.58 -2.05 6.72
CA ILE A 291 -7.42 -0.67 7.15
C ILE A 291 -6.20 -0.03 6.49
N MET A 292 -6.22 1.29 6.42
CA MET A 292 -5.06 2.12 6.17
C MET A 292 -4.88 3.05 7.36
N THR A 293 -3.65 3.26 7.81
CA THR A 293 -3.35 4.18 8.91
C THR A 293 -2.79 5.49 8.36
N VAL A 294 -3.41 6.59 8.76
CA VAL A 294 -2.86 7.94 8.59
C VAL A 294 -2.07 8.27 9.84
N SER A 295 -0.79 8.58 9.69
CA SER A 295 0.12 8.77 10.82
C SER A 295 0.89 10.08 10.72
N ARG A 296 1.13 10.73 11.87
CA ARG A 296 1.89 11.98 11.96
C ARG A 296 2.79 11.95 13.21
N PRO A 297 4.09 12.29 13.08
CA PRO A 297 4.97 12.43 14.23
C PRO A 297 4.66 13.71 15.03
N CYS A 298 4.77 13.64 16.35
CA CYS A 298 4.55 14.74 17.27
C CYS A 298 5.87 15.16 17.92
N TYR A 299 6.18 16.45 17.89
CA TYR A 299 7.42 17.02 18.43
C TYR A 299 7.13 18.01 19.56
N PHE A 300 8.03 18.07 20.54
CA PHE A 300 8.12 19.15 21.53
C PHE A 300 9.50 19.79 21.45
N GLY A 301 9.58 21.00 20.91
CA GLY A 301 10.84 21.56 20.43
C GLY A 301 11.44 20.66 19.34
N ASN A 302 12.70 20.26 19.48
CA ASN A 302 13.37 19.34 18.56
C ASN A 302 13.28 17.85 18.98
N LEU A 303 12.53 17.54 20.04
CA LEU A 303 12.39 16.18 20.57
C LEU A 303 11.14 15.51 20.01
N LEU A 304 11.30 14.33 19.39
CA LEU A 304 10.17 13.48 19.00
C LEU A 304 9.52 12.90 20.26
N LEU A 305 8.27 13.28 20.54
CA LEU A 305 7.47 12.72 21.63
C LEU A 305 6.89 11.35 21.27
N GLY A 306 6.44 11.21 20.02
CA GLY A 306 5.76 10.00 19.55
C GLY A 306 5.14 10.17 18.18
N VAL A 307 4.26 9.23 17.82
CA VAL A 307 3.49 9.26 16.56
C VAL A 307 2.03 9.05 16.93
N VAL A 308 1.15 9.86 16.35
CA VAL A 308 -0.30 9.65 16.40
C VAL A 308 -0.71 9.00 15.09
N GLY A 309 -1.61 8.02 15.17
CA GLY A 309 -2.15 7.30 14.03
C GLY A 309 -3.67 7.14 14.13
N VAL A 310 -4.36 7.29 13.01
CA VAL A 310 -5.80 7.03 12.85
C VAL A 310 -5.98 5.97 11.78
N ASP A 311 -6.72 4.91 12.14
CA ASP A 311 -7.07 3.84 11.22
C ASP A 311 -8.37 4.16 10.49
N VAL A 312 -8.37 3.87 9.19
CA VAL A 312 -9.52 4.11 8.31
C VAL A 312 -9.79 2.85 7.51
N ASN A 313 -11.05 2.44 7.42
CA ASN A 313 -11.43 1.27 6.64
C ASN A 313 -11.10 1.46 5.15
N LEU A 314 -10.46 0.45 4.54
CA LEU A 314 -10.05 0.46 3.15
C LEU A 314 -11.25 0.66 2.19
N ALA A 315 -12.38 -0.01 2.48
CA ALA A 315 -13.57 0.08 1.65
C ALA A 315 -14.18 1.49 1.66
N TYR A 316 -14.05 2.23 2.77
CA TYR A 316 -14.48 3.62 2.84
C TYR A 316 -13.61 4.55 1.99
N ILE A 317 -12.27 4.39 2.04
CA ILE A 317 -11.35 5.20 1.22
C ILE A 317 -11.57 4.94 -0.27
N LEU A 318 -11.79 3.67 -0.64
CA LEU A 318 -11.84 3.26 -2.04
C LEU A 318 -13.24 3.26 -2.65
N GLU A 319 -14.31 3.60 -1.92
CA GLU A 319 -15.69 3.51 -2.43
C GLU A 319 -15.88 4.35 -3.71
N ASP A 320 -15.35 5.58 -3.73
CA ASP A 320 -15.53 6.50 -4.86
C ASP A 320 -14.81 5.99 -6.12
N VAL A 321 -13.67 5.31 -5.96
CA VAL A 321 -12.87 4.74 -7.05
C VAL A 321 -13.44 3.40 -7.50
N THR A 322 -13.89 2.57 -6.55
CA THR A 322 -14.43 1.22 -6.82
C THR A 322 -15.77 1.27 -7.55
N TYR A 323 -16.59 2.27 -7.22
CA TYR A 323 -17.92 2.46 -7.78
C TYR A 323 -17.98 3.63 -8.77
N TYR A 324 -16.82 4.06 -9.28
CA TYR A 324 -16.77 5.05 -10.35
C TYR A 324 -17.33 4.47 -11.65
N GLN A 325 -18.27 5.17 -12.26
CA GLN A 325 -18.82 4.84 -13.58
C GLN A 325 -19.18 6.13 -14.32
N ASP A 326 -18.37 6.53 -15.30
CA ASP A 326 -18.65 7.67 -16.22
C ASP A 326 -19.16 7.14 -17.56
N SER A 327 -18.46 6.16 -18.13
CA SER A 327 -18.88 5.42 -19.33
C SER A 327 -18.49 3.93 -19.24
N LEU A 328 -19.08 3.10 -20.11
CA LEU A 328 -18.69 1.68 -20.23
C LEU A 328 -17.24 1.50 -20.69
N ALA A 329 -16.67 2.51 -21.34
CA ALA A 329 -15.30 2.53 -21.86
C ALA A 329 -14.29 3.16 -20.91
N SER A 330 -14.74 3.55 -19.72
CA SER A 330 -13.92 4.21 -18.71
C SER A 330 -13.75 3.33 -17.49
N TYR A 331 -12.56 3.39 -16.89
CA TYR A 331 -12.31 2.83 -15.59
C TYR A 331 -11.28 3.67 -14.84
N THR A 332 -11.19 3.45 -13.53
CA THR A 332 -10.28 4.20 -12.67
C THR A 332 -9.45 3.29 -11.83
N PHE A 333 -8.22 3.73 -11.55
CA PHE A 333 -7.36 3.08 -10.58
C PHE A 333 -6.71 4.13 -9.68
N LEU A 334 -6.36 3.70 -8.48
CA LEU A 334 -5.71 4.52 -7.47
C LEU A 334 -4.38 3.86 -7.11
N ILE A 335 -3.30 4.64 -7.17
CA ILE A 335 -1.96 4.21 -6.80
C ILE A 335 -1.37 5.14 -5.75
N ASP A 336 -0.37 4.68 -5.02
CA ASP A 336 0.45 5.53 -4.17
C ASP A 336 1.46 6.36 -5.00
N ASN A 337 2.27 7.17 -4.32
CA ASN A 337 3.31 7.99 -4.95
C ASN A 337 4.59 7.22 -5.36
N LYS A 338 4.62 5.88 -5.18
CA LYS A 338 5.74 5.00 -5.58
C LYS A 338 5.35 4.01 -6.68
N GLY A 339 4.07 3.89 -7.01
CA GLY A 339 3.51 3.03 -8.07
C GLY A 339 2.73 1.81 -7.57
N TYR A 340 2.64 1.59 -6.26
CA TYR A 340 1.84 0.52 -5.67
C TYR A 340 0.34 0.78 -5.85
N THR A 341 -0.37 -0.26 -6.27
CA THR A 341 -1.79 -0.21 -6.59
C THR A 341 -2.63 -0.40 -5.34
N LEU A 342 -3.53 0.54 -5.06
CA LEU A 342 -4.51 0.47 -3.98
C LEU A 342 -5.85 -0.06 -4.48
N MET A 343 -6.27 0.42 -5.65
CA MET A 343 -7.47 -0.04 -6.33
C MET A 343 -7.22 -0.09 -7.83
N HIS A 344 -7.61 -1.19 -8.44
CA HIS A 344 -7.66 -1.37 -9.88
C HIS A 344 -8.84 -2.29 -10.17
N PRO A 345 -9.54 -2.16 -11.31
CA PRO A 345 -10.68 -3.01 -11.59
C PRO A 345 -10.38 -4.52 -11.47
N SER A 346 -9.18 -4.95 -11.86
CA SER A 346 -8.75 -6.37 -11.76
C SER A 346 -8.56 -6.88 -10.33
N LEU A 347 -8.58 -6.00 -9.33
CA LEU A 347 -8.51 -6.38 -7.92
C LEU A 347 -9.91 -6.67 -7.39
N THR A 348 -9.98 -7.60 -6.43
CA THR A 348 -11.21 -7.86 -5.67
C THR A 348 -11.66 -6.58 -4.98
N ARG A 349 -12.98 -6.32 -5.02
CA ARG A 349 -13.54 -5.14 -4.35
C ARG A 349 -13.27 -5.22 -2.85
N PRO A 350 -12.89 -4.11 -2.18
CA PRO A 350 -12.51 -4.11 -0.76
C PRO A 350 -13.50 -4.81 0.18
N TYR A 351 -14.81 -4.65 -0.07
CA TYR A 351 -15.86 -5.29 0.75
C TYR A 351 -15.94 -6.82 0.60
N LEU A 352 -15.41 -7.38 -0.48
CA LEU A 352 -15.42 -8.83 -0.78
C LEU A 352 -14.06 -9.48 -0.53
N MET A 353 -13.08 -8.73 -0.04
CA MET A 353 -11.75 -9.27 0.23
C MET A 353 -11.76 -10.12 1.50
N THR A 354 -11.15 -11.30 1.43
CA THR A 354 -10.92 -12.19 2.58
C THR A 354 -9.45 -12.29 2.97
N GLU A 355 -8.56 -11.91 2.06
CA GLU A 355 -7.10 -11.96 2.23
C GLU A 355 -6.48 -10.57 2.05
N PRO A 356 -5.35 -10.29 2.72
CA PRO A 356 -4.68 -9.01 2.60
C PRO A 356 -4.23 -8.72 1.16
N PRO A 357 -4.36 -7.46 0.69
CA PRO A 357 -3.99 -7.11 -0.68
C PRO A 357 -2.50 -7.28 -0.89
N LEU A 358 -2.11 -7.90 -2.01
CA LEU A 358 -0.72 -7.94 -2.44
C LEU A 358 -0.31 -6.59 -3.02
N HIS A 359 0.56 -5.89 -2.30
CA HIS A 359 1.11 -4.61 -2.75
C HIS A 359 1.98 -4.79 -3.98
N THR A 360 1.37 -4.51 -5.13
CA THR A 360 2.00 -4.72 -6.44
C THR A 360 1.95 -3.44 -7.25
N ASP A 361 3.00 -3.24 -8.03
CA ASP A 361 3.12 -2.09 -8.91
C ASP A 361 2.06 -2.12 -10.02
N ILE A 362 1.50 -0.95 -10.36
CA ILE A 362 0.48 -0.79 -11.41
C ILE A 362 0.91 -1.35 -12.76
N ILE A 363 2.22 -1.39 -13.06
CA ILE A 363 2.75 -1.96 -14.30
C ILE A 363 2.34 -3.42 -14.53
N HIS A 364 2.03 -4.17 -13.46
CA HIS A 364 1.63 -5.57 -13.56
C HIS A 364 0.12 -5.75 -13.80
N TYR A 365 -0.70 -4.73 -13.51
CA TYR A 365 -2.14 -4.76 -13.78
C TYR A 365 -2.48 -4.12 -15.12
N GLU A 366 -1.72 -3.11 -15.53
CA GLU A 366 -1.88 -2.38 -16.79
C GLU A 366 -0.98 -2.96 -17.89
N ASN A 367 -1.44 -4.05 -18.50
CA ASN A 367 -0.72 -4.78 -19.55
C ASN A 367 -0.92 -4.19 -20.96
N ILE A 368 -1.09 -2.86 -21.07
CA ILE A 368 -1.31 -2.18 -22.35
C ILE A 368 0.04 -1.77 -22.96
N PRO A 369 0.32 -2.07 -24.24
CA PRO A 369 1.59 -1.72 -24.86
C PRO A 369 1.79 -0.20 -24.85
N GLY A 370 2.97 0.23 -24.41
CA GLY A 370 3.30 1.66 -24.23
C GLY A 370 2.95 2.24 -22.85
N PHE A 371 2.23 1.50 -22.00
CA PHE A 371 1.94 1.93 -20.63
C PHE A 371 3.19 2.24 -19.77
N PRO A 372 4.35 1.56 -19.90
CA PRO A 372 5.52 1.90 -19.09
C PRO A 372 5.96 3.37 -19.19
N VAL A 373 5.78 4.00 -20.36
CA VAL A 373 6.06 5.43 -20.56
C VAL A 373 5.03 6.29 -19.84
N VAL A 374 3.75 5.91 -19.92
CA VAL A 374 2.66 6.59 -19.21
C VAL A 374 2.87 6.52 -17.70
N ARG A 375 3.24 5.34 -17.18
CA ARG A 375 3.54 5.13 -15.76
C ARG A 375 4.67 6.04 -15.26
N ASP A 376 5.75 6.19 -16.03
CA ASP A 376 6.85 7.09 -15.67
C ASP A 376 6.37 8.56 -15.58
N ASN A 377 5.50 8.99 -16.50
CA ASN A 377 4.88 10.31 -16.45
C ASN A 377 3.91 10.48 -15.28
N ILE A 378 3.10 9.45 -14.96
CA ILE A 378 2.19 9.42 -13.80
C ILE A 378 2.98 9.67 -12.50
N LEU A 379 4.14 9.02 -12.32
CA LEU A 379 4.96 9.13 -11.11
C LEU A 379 5.81 10.41 -11.04
N ARG A 380 6.01 11.10 -12.17
CA ARG A 380 6.82 12.32 -12.25
C ARG A 380 5.99 13.61 -12.20
N LEU A 381 4.82 13.60 -12.84
CA LEU A 381 3.99 14.79 -13.03
C LEU A 381 2.78 14.75 -12.11
N PRO A 382 2.51 15.80 -11.30
CA PRO A 382 1.38 15.82 -10.37
C PRO A 382 0.01 15.90 -11.07
N LEU A 383 -0.03 16.30 -12.33
CA LEU A 383 -1.23 16.33 -13.16
C LEU A 383 -0.77 16.11 -14.60
N GLY A 384 -1.49 15.28 -15.34
CA GLY A 384 -1.18 15.06 -16.74
C GLY A 384 -2.26 14.26 -17.46
N SER A 385 -2.10 14.20 -18.78
CA SER A 385 -2.88 13.34 -19.65
C SER A 385 -1.99 12.85 -20.78
N GLN A 386 -2.13 11.59 -21.16
CA GLN A 386 -1.38 10.98 -22.24
C GLN A 386 -2.27 9.97 -22.96
N VAL A 387 -2.21 10.03 -24.30
CA VAL A 387 -2.93 9.10 -25.17
C VAL A 387 -1.91 8.15 -25.80
N ILE A 388 -2.25 6.87 -25.82
CA ILE A 388 -1.50 5.84 -26.52
C ILE A 388 -2.39 5.18 -27.57
N ALA A 389 -1.84 4.99 -28.77
CA ALA A 389 -2.49 4.22 -29.83
C ALA A 389 -2.12 2.75 -29.66
N VAL A 390 -3.13 1.88 -29.55
CA VAL A 390 -2.93 0.47 -29.26
C VAL A 390 -3.44 -0.38 -30.43
N PRO A 391 -2.60 -1.29 -30.97
CA PRO A 391 -3.01 -2.23 -32.00
C PRO A 391 -4.09 -3.19 -31.50
N THR A 392 -5.10 -3.48 -32.32
CA THR A 392 -6.23 -4.33 -31.94
C THR A 392 -5.92 -5.83 -31.80
N ASN A 393 -4.74 -6.27 -32.22
CA ASN A 393 -4.21 -7.63 -31.99
C ASN A 393 -3.53 -7.78 -30.61
N SER A 394 -3.39 -6.69 -29.85
CA SER A 394 -2.84 -6.70 -28.51
C SER A 394 -3.86 -7.28 -27.53
N SER A 395 -3.44 -8.24 -26.69
CA SER A 395 -4.25 -8.80 -25.62
C SER A 395 -4.61 -7.70 -24.62
N LEU A 396 -5.86 -7.26 -24.69
CA LEU A 396 -6.39 -6.22 -23.84
C LEU A 396 -6.91 -6.76 -22.50
N SER A 397 -6.90 -5.87 -21.52
CA SER A 397 -7.57 -6.01 -20.22
C SER A 397 -9.03 -6.49 -20.38
N TRP A 398 -9.46 -7.35 -19.45
CA TRP A 398 -10.69 -8.14 -19.32
C TRP A 398 -12.06 -7.45 -19.59
N HIS A 399 -12.09 -6.17 -19.93
CA HIS A 399 -13.29 -5.35 -20.12
C HIS A 399 -13.52 -4.79 -21.53
N THR A 400 -12.50 -4.71 -22.37
CA THR A 400 -12.55 -3.91 -23.62
C THR A 400 -12.98 -4.71 -24.85
N ASN A 401 -13.11 -6.05 -24.75
CA ASN A 401 -13.63 -6.88 -25.84
C ASN A 401 -15.03 -6.47 -26.31
N ARG A 402 -15.82 -5.81 -25.45
CA ARG A 402 -17.18 -5.34 -25.78
C ARG A 402 -17.22 -3.99 -26.51
N LEU A 403 -16.11 -3.27 -26.56
CA LEU A 403 -16.02 -1.91 -27.07
C LEU A 403 -15.17 -1.79 -28.34
N ARG A 404 -14.77 -2.92 -28.91
CA ARG A 404 -13.99 -2.97 -30.15
C ARG A 404 -14.91 -2.76 -31.35
N ASP A 405 -14.57 -1.79 -32.17
CA ASP A 405 -15.00 -1.77 -33.56
C ASP A 405 -14.07 -2.70 -34.35
N PRO A 406 -14.53 -3.87 -34.82
CA PRO A 406 -13.68 -4.81 -35.54
C PRO A 406 -13.21 -4.26 -36.90
N SER A 407 -13.75 -3.13 -37.36
CA SER A 407 -13.34 -2.49 -38.62
C SER A 407 -12.06 -1.65 -38.53
N LYS A 408 -11.57 -1.33 -37.32
CA LYS A 408 -10.37 -0.50 -37.11
C LYS A 408 -9.18 -1.33 -36.65
N ASP A 409 -7.99 -1.00 -37.16
CA ASP A 409 -6.75 -1.70 -36.83
C ASP A 409 -6.16 -1.29 -35.47
N ALA A 410 -6.48 -0.08 -34.98
CA ALA A 410 -6.03 0.45 -33.70
C ALA A 410 -7.10 1.30 -33.01
N TYR A 411 -6.99 1.40 -31.69
CA TYR A 411 -7.83 2.26 -30.84
C TYR A 411 -6.96 3.09 -29.91
N ASN A 412 -7.51 4.20 -29.40
CA ASN A 412 -6.77 5.12 -28.55
C ASN A 412 -7.16 4.92 -27.08
N VAL A 413 -6.16 4.83 -26.20
CA VAL A 413 -6.36 4.79 -24.75
C VAL A 413 -5.84 6.09 -24.17
N SER A 414 -6.72 6.86 -23.54
CA SER A 414 -6.40 8.12 -22.89
C SER A 414 -6.28 7.92 -21.39
N TYR A 415 -5.08 8.10 -20.85
CA TYR A 415 -4.82 8.14 -19.43
C TYR A 415 -4.85 9.60 -18.96
N THR A 416 -5.59 9.89 -17.89
CA THR A 416 -5.58 11.20 -17.23
C THR A 416 -5.35 10.98 -15.75
N TRP A 417 -4.35 11.64 -15.18
CA TRP A 417 -3.97 11.42 -13.78
C TRP A 417 -3.83 12.73 -13.03
N LYS A 418 -4.08 12.66 -11.72
CA LYS A 418 -3.89 13.77 -10.80
C LYS A 418 -3.48 13.26 -9.42
N LEU A 419 -2.46 13.89 -8.87
CA LEU A 419 -2.03 13.74 -7.49
C LEU A 419 -3.12 14.33 -6.59
N VAL A 420 -3.69 13.49 -5.74
CA VAL A 420 -4.65 13.89 -4.71
C VAL A 420 -3.92 14.77 -3.69
N GLN A 421 -4.64 15.74 -3.11
CA GLN A 421 -4.07 16.67 -2.10
C GLN A 421 -3.32 15.89 -0.99
N ASP A 422 -2.24 16.48 -0.48
CA ASP A 422 -1.26 15.90 0.46
C ASP A 422 -0.27 14.86 -0.09
N LYS A 423 -0.20 14.71 -1.42
CA LYS A 423 0.84 13.95 -2.16
C LYS A 423 0.93 12.45 -1.85
N SER A 424 -0.13 11.85 -1.31
CA SER A 424 -0.10 10.45 -0.90
C SER A 424 -0.57 9.50 -1.99
N PHE A 425 -1.53 9.93 -2.82
CA PHE A 425 -2.15 9.07 -3.85
C PHE A 425 -2.29 9.78 -5.19
N ILE A 426 -2.20 9.01 -6.27
CA ILE A 426 -2.44 9.47 -7.63
C ILE A 426 -3.67 8.73 -8.16
N LEU A 427 -4.71 9.50 -8.47
CA LEU A 427 -5.90 8.96 -9.13
C LEU A 427 -5.66 9.01 -10.64
N CYS A 428 -5.93 7.88 -11.30
CA CYS A 428 -5.91 7.79 -12.76
C CYS A 428 -7.28 7.38 -13.29
N ILE A 429 -7.69 8.04 -14.36
CA ILE A 429 -8.86 7.68 -15.17
C ILE A 429 -8.36 7.28 -16.54
N VAL A 430 -8.79 6.10 -16.96
CA VAL A 430 -8.50 5.54 -18.27
C VAL A 430 -9.77 5.57 -19.08
N ASN A 431 -9.70 6.13 -20.28
CA ASN A 431 -10.82 6.11 -21.23
C ASN A 431 -10.36 5.51 -22.56
N VAL A 432 -11.18 4.60 -23.10
CA VAL A 432 -10.92 3.94 -24.38
C VAL A 432 -11.75 4.62 -25.47
N GLN A 433 -11.09 5.10 -26.50
CA GLN A 433 -11.69 5.79 -27.65
C GLN A 433 -11.55 4.97 -28.94
N PRO A 434 -12.58 4.97 -29.81
CA PRO A 434 -13.85 5.68 -29.67
C PRO A 434 -14.78 5.01 -28.64
N GLU A 435 -15.56 5.81 -27.91
CA GLU A 435 -16.67 5.27 -27.13
C GLU A 435 -17.71 4.72 -28.10
N ILE A 436 -18.03 3.42 -28.00
CA ILE A 436 -19.20 2.90 -28.72
C ILE A 436 -20.44 3.57 -28.13
N PRO A 437 -21.21 4.34 -28.93
CA PRO A 437 -22.44 4.94 -28.44
C PRO A 437 -23.39 3.84 -28.00
N VAL A 438 -23.60 3.73 -26.70
CA VAL A 438 -24.59 2.81 -26.15
C VAL A 438 -25.95 3.34 -26.59
N LYS A 439 -26.75 2.49 -27.25
CA LYS A 439 -28.13 2.85 -27.57
C LYS A 439 -28.88 3.11 -26.28
N HIS A 440 -29.12 4.38 -25.98
CA HIS A 440 -29.95 4.77 -24.85
C HIS A 440 -31.40 4.52 -25.24
N LEU A 441 -32.05 3.54 -24.60
CA LEU A 441 -33.50 3.42 -24.65
C LEU A 441 -34.09 4.74 -24.14
N LYS A 442 -34.77 5.47 -25.03
CA LYS A 442 -35.51 6.70 -24.70
C LYS A 442 -36.90 6.28 -24.27
N ASN A 443 -37.33 6.78 -23.10
CA ASN A 443 -38.68 6.66 -22.55
C ASN A 443 -39.29 5.27 -22.65
N LEU A 444 -39.15 4.48 -21.58
CA LEU A 444 -40.23 3.55 -21.28
C LEU A 444 -41.29 4.36 -20.56
N ASN A 445 -42.42 4.58 -21.24
CA ASN A 445 -43.63 5.03 -20.57
C ASN A 445 -44.02 3.93 -19.58
N THR A 446 -43.58 4.03 -18.33
CA THR A 446 -44.12 3.24 -17.23
C THR A 446 -45.61 3.57 -17.15
N ALA A 447 -46.45 2.54 -17.13
CA ALA A 447 -47.89 2.73 -17.00
C ALA A 447 -48.17 3.57 -15.74
N PRO A 448 -49.04 4.59 -15.80
CA PRO A 448 -49.26 5.57 -14.73
C PRO A 448 -49.78 4.98 -13.40
N SER A 449 -49.99 3.67 -13.31
CA SER A 449 -50.45 2.94 -12.12
C SER A 449 -49.48 1.85 -11.62
N SER A 450 -48.34 1.62 -12.29
CA SER A 450 -47.42 0.55 -11.88
C SER A 450 -46.60 0.96 -10.65
N LYS A 451 -46.91 0.37 -9.49
CA LYS A 451 -46.11 0.51 -8.26
C LYS A 451 -44.78 -0.23 -8.47
N LEU A 452 -43.67 0.50 -8.48
CA LEU A 452 -42.33 -0.08 -8.52
C LEU A 452 -41.94 -0.54 -7.11
N LEU A 453 -41.49 -1.79 -6.94
CA LEU A 453 -41.03 -2.30 -5.65
C LEU A 453 -39.51 -2.42 -5.60
N TYR A 454 -38.93 -2.26 -4.41
CA TYR A 454 -37.53 -2.62 -4.18
C TYR A 454 -37.37 -4.14 -3.99
N HIS A 455 -36.23 -4.68 -4.39
CA HIS A 455 -36.00 -6.13 -4.48
C HIS A 455 -36.11 -6.93 -3.17
N ARG A 456 -36.01 -6.28 -1.99
CA ARG A 456 -36.11 -6.92 -0.67
C ARG A 456 -37.55 -7.22 -0.25
N LEU A 457 -38.23 -8.05 -1.04
CA LEU A 457 -39.61 -8.46 -0.76
C LEU A 457 -39.74 -9.25 0.55
N ASP A 458 -38.66 -9.91 0.97
CA ASP A 458 -38.52 -10.62 2.25
C ASP A 458 -38.80 -9.72 3.46
N LEU A 459 -38.43 -8.43 3.39
CA LEU A 459 -38.63 -7.46 4.47
C LEU A 459 -39.99 -6.76 4.40
N LEU A 460 -40.58 -6.63 3.21
CA LEU A 460 -41.86 -5.94 3.00
C LEU A 460 -43.06 -6.82 3.32
N GLY A 461 -42.95 -8.15 3.15
CA GLY A 461 -44.04 -9.10 3.40
C GLY A 461 -45.19 -8.96 2.40
N GLN A 462 -44.92 -9.20 1.12
CA GLN A 462 -45.92 -9.11 0.04
C GLN A 462 -46.81 -10.37 -0.02
N PRO A 463 -48.15 -10.24 -0.18
CA PRO A 463 -49.08 -11.37 -0.15
C PRO A 463 -49.00 -12.29 -1.38
N SER A 464 -48.49 -11.80 -2.52
CA SER A 464 -48.37 -12.54 -3.79
C SER A 464 -46.90 -12.82 -4.16
N SER A 465 -46.11 -13.26 -3.19
CA SER A 465 -44.73 -13.65 -3.41
C SER A 465 -44.60 -15.01 -4.12
N CYS A 466 -43.82 -15.06 -5.19
CA CYS A 466 -43.42 -16.28 -5.90
C CYS A 466 -41.89 -16.42 -5.91
N LEU A 467 -41.39 -17.58 -6.32
CA LEU A 467 -39.97 -17.77 -6.61
C LEU A 467 -39.73 -17.69 -8.12
N HIS A 468 -38.78 -16.86 -8.53
CA HIS A 468 -38.29 -16.76 -9.91
C HIS A 468 -36.76 -16.87 -9.89
N PHE A 469 -36.19 -17.89 -10.55
CA PHE A 469 -34.75 -18.22 -10.45
C PHE A 469 -34.24 -18.35 -9.00
N LYS A 470 -35.03 -18.95 -8.11
CA LYS A 470 -34.76 -19.07 -6.66
C LYS A 470 -34.65 -17.72 -5.93
N GLN A 471 -35.15 -16.64 -6.53
CA GLN A 471 -35.27 -15.33 -5.89
C GLN A 471 -36.73 -15.00 -5.63
N LEU A 472 -36.99 -14.36 -4.50
CA LEU A 472 -38.31 -13.83 -4.16
C LEU A 472 -38.73 -12.78 -5.19
N ALA A 473 -39.89 -13.00 -5.82
CA ALA A 473 -40.46 -12.16 -6.87
C ALA A 473 -41.96 -11.96 -6.64
N THR A 474 -42.57 -11.04 -7.39
CA THR A 474 -44.02 -10.86 -7.43
C THR A 474 -44.45 -10.65 -8.89
N VAL A 475 -45.65 -11.09 -9.21
CA VAL A 475 -46.28 -10.91 -10.52
C VAL A 475 -47.04 -9.58 -10.63
N GLU A 476 -47.33 -8.93 -9.49
CA GLU A 476 -48.14 -7.71 -9.45
C GLU A 476 -47.37 -6.45 -9.84
N SER A 477 -46.06 -6.43 -9.56
CA SER A 477 -45.23 -5.25 -9.73
C SER A 477 -43.80 -5.60 -10.14
N PRO A 478 -43.15 -4.76 -10.97
CA PRO A 478 -41.74 -4.92 -11.26
C PRO A 478 -40.91 -4.62 -10.00
N THR A 479 -39.88 -5.44 -9.77
CA THR A 479 -38.92 -5.21 -8.69
C THR A 479 -37.61 -4.66 -9.24
N VAL A 480 -36.97 -3.77 -8.48
CA VAL A 480 -35.68 -3.16 -8.83
C VAL A 480 -34.66 -3.41 -7.74
N MET A 481 -33.48 -3.91 -8.15
CA MET A 481 -32.29 -3.95 -7.31
C MET A 481 -31.35 -2.82 -7.68
N LEU A 482 -31.03 -1.96 -6.71
CA LEU A 482 -30.00 -0.94 -6.85
C LEU A 482 -28.64 -1.54 -6.49
N SER A 483 -27.64 -1.29 -7.33
CA SER A 483 -26.26 -1.61 -6.98
C SER A 483 -25.74 -0.66 -5.90
N ALA A 484 -24.72 -1.07 -5.16
CA ALA A 484 -24.06 -0.22 -4.17
C ALA A 484 -23.56 1.13 -4.76
N GLY A 485 -23.20 1.16 -6.06
CA GLY A 485 -22.77 2.38 -6.74
C GLY A 485 -23.85 3.46 -6.88
N SER A 486 -25.13 3.10 -6.71
CA SER A 486 -26.28 4.00 -6.74
C SER A 486 -26.43 4.84 -5.46
N PHE A 487 -25.78 4.43 -4.36
CA PHE A 487 -25.84 5.10 -3.07
C PHE A 487 -24.74 6.17 -2.94
N SER A 488 -25.00 7.19 -2.13
CA SER A 488 -24.05 8.29 -1.90
C SER A 488 -22.81 7.82 -1.13
N SER A 489 -22.98 6.89 -0.18
CA SER A 489 -21.89 6.07 0.38
C SER A 489 -22.17 4.59 0.13
N PRO A 490 -21.53 3.99 -0.89
CA PRO A 490 -21.57 2.55 -1.09
C PRO A 490 -21.05 1.76 0.12
N TYR A 491 -20.07 2.29 0.86
CA TYR A 491 -19.52 1.66 2.06
C TYR A 491 -20.59 1.53 3.15
N GLU A 492 -21.27 2.63 3.50
CA GLU A 492 -22.28 2.63 4.55
C GLU A 492 -23.42 1.66 4.23
N HIS A 493 -23.91 1.69 2.98
CA HIS A 493 -24.96 0.78 2.49
C HIS A 493 -24.57 -0.70 2.59
N LEU A 494 -23.31 -1.05 2.31
CA LEU A 494 -22.85 -2.44 2.38
C LEU A 494 -22.53 -2.86 3.82
N SER A 495 -22.04 -1.95 4.65
CA SER A 495 -21.64 -2.24 6.03
C SER A 495 -22.82 -2.50 6.98
N GLN A 496 -24.02 -2.06 6.62
CA GLN A 496 -25.22 -2.17 7.45
C GLN A 496 -26.28 -3.05 6.78
N PRO A 497 -26.93 -3.97 7.51
CA PRO A 497 -28.04 -4.73 6.96
C PRO A 497 -29.22 -3.81 6.66
N GLU A 498 -29.83 -3.96 5.49
CA GLU A 498 -31.04 -3.20 5.15
C GLU A 498 -32.19 -3.59 6.09
N THR A 499 -32.88 -2.60 6.64
CA THR A 499 -34.05 -2.79 7.50
C THR A 499 -35.35 -2.59 6.73
N LYS A 500 -36.47 -3.12 7.24
CA LYS A 500 -37.80 -2.92 6.64
C LYS A 500 -38.11 -1.43 6.39
N ARG A 501 -37.81 -0.56 7.36
CA ARG A 501 -38.01 0.90 7.23
C ARG A 501 -37.19 1.52 6.09
N MET A 502 -35.93 1.10 5.92
CA MET A 502 -35.09 1.57 4.81
C MET A 502 -35.67 1.15 3.47
N VAL A 503 -36.12 -0.11 3.36
CA VAL A 503 -36.73 -0.65 2.13
C VAL A 503 -38.05 0.04 1.80
N GLU A 504 -38.88 0.34 2.80
CA GLU A 504 -40.10 1.14 2.63
C GLU A 504 -39.78 2.55 2.11
N HIS A 505 -38.76 3.21 2.68
CA HIS A 505 -38.32 4.53 2.22
C HIS A 505 -37.77 4.49 0.79
N TYR A 506 -36.93 3.51 0.45
CA TYR A 506 -36.46 3.32 -0.93
C TYR A 506 -37.62 3.10 -1.90
N THR A 507 -38.59 2.27 -1.53
CA THR A 507 -39.77 2.00 -2.36
C THR A 507 -40.63 3.25 -2.54
N ALA A 508 -40.86 4.02 -1.47
CA ALA A 508 -41.63 5.25 -1.52
C ALA A 508 -40.92 6.29 -2.40
N TYR A 509 -39.63 6.52 -2.20
CA TYR A 509 -38.84 7.44 -3.02
C TYR A 509 -38.77 6.99 -4.48
N LEU A 510 -38.67 5.68 -4.73
CA LEU A 510 -38.61 5.14 -6.08
C LEU A 510 -39.94 5.22 -6.85
N SER A 511 -41.06 5.32 -6.15
CA SER A 511 -42.42 5.43 -6.70
C SER A 511 -42.97 6.86 -6.67
N ASP A 512 -42.22 7.82 -6.11
CA ASP A 512 -42.64 9.21 -6.00
C ASP A 512 -42.47 9.99 -7.30
N ASN A 513 -43.59 10.29 -7.97
CA ASN A 513 -43.63 11.17 -9.13
C ASN A 513 -43.65 12.66 -8.76
N THR A 514 -43.90 13.00 -7.49
CA THR A 514 -44.05 14.39 -7.02
C THR A 514 -42.73 15.06 -6.65
N ARG A 515 -41.65 14.28 -6.47
CA ARG A 515 -40.33 14.74 -6.00
C ARG A 515 -40.38 15.43 -4.63
N LEU A 516 -41.36 15.09 -3.81
CA LEU A 516 -41.54 15.66 -2.47
C LEU A 516 -40.91 14.77 -1.39
N ILE A 517 -40.67 13.49 -1.68
CA ILE A 517 -40.01 12.58 -0.74
C ILE A 517 -38.51 12.89 -0.67
N ALA A 518 -38.01 13.04 0.56
CA ALA A 518 -36.59 13.26 0.81
C ALA A 518 -35.75 12.08 0.31
N ASN A 519 -34.66 12.40 -0.40
CA ASN A 519 -33.75 11.41 -0.96
C ASN A 519 -33.11 10.55 0.15
N PRO A 520 -33.30 9.22 0.13
CA PRO A 520 -32.81 8.31 1.17
C PRO A 520 -31.31 7.99 1.04
N GLY A 521 -30.51 8.94 0.54
CA GLY A 521 -29.07 8.77 0.36
C GLY A 521 -28.65 8.19 -1.00
N LEU A 522 -29.50 8.23 -2.02
CA LEU A 522 -29.14 7.85 -3.39
C LEU A 522 -28.42 8.99 -4.13
N LYS A 523 -27.52 8.68 -5.07
CA LYS A 523 -26.88 9.71 -5.91
C LYS A 523 -27.91 10.40 -6.79
N VAL A 524 -27.88 11.73 -6.92
CA VAL A 524 -28.91 12.56 -7.60
C VAL A 524 -29.33 12.05 -8.98
N LEU A 525 -28.42 11.42 -9.73
CA LEU A 525 -28.74 10.84 -11.03
C LEU A 525 -29.82 9.74 -10.94
N THR A 526 -29.93 8.98 -9.83
CA THR A 526 -30.85 7.83 -9.64
C THR A 526 -32.34 8.16 -9.88
N HIS A 527 -32.78 9.38 -9.55
CA HIS A 527 -34.17 9.81 -9.75
C HIS A 527 -34.53 9.98 -11.24
N SER A 528 -33.54 10.29 -12.09
CA SER A 528 -33.72 10.39 -13.55
C SER A 528 -33.80 9.03 -14.27
N TRP A 529 -33.58 7.90 -13.56
CA TRP A 529 -33.65 6.56 -14.13
C TRP A 529 -35.05 5.94 -14.06
N GLN A 530 -35.97 6.52 -13.28
CA GLN A 530 -37.38 6.06 -13.19
C GLN A 530 -38.17 6.26 -14.49
N SER A 531 -37.87 7.31 -15.26
CA SER A 531 -38.45 7.53 -16.60
C SER A 531 -37.79 6.68 -17.69
N LEU A 532 -36.85 5.83 -17.30
CA LEU A 532 -35.86 5.18 -18.14
C LEU A 532 -35.62 3.75 -17.66
N THR A 533 -36.71 3.01 -17.47
CA THR A 533 -36.70 1.60 -17.08
C THR A 533 -36.26 0.67 -18.21
N GLN A 534 -35.12 0.97 -18.83
CA GLN A 534 -34.25 0.04 -19.56
C GLN A 534 -32.89 0.70 -19.88
N ARG A 535 -32.44 1.64 -19.01
CA ARG A 535 -31.25 2.46 -19.19
C ARG A 535 -30.21 2.04 -18.14
N SER A 536 -29.04 1.61 -18.61
CA SER A 536 -27.85 1.17 -17.84
C SER A 536 -27.94 -0.21 -17.19
N GLN A 537 -27.31 -1.18 -17.83
CA GLN A 537 -26.92 -2.46 -17.23
C GLN A 537 -25.85 -2.31 -16.11
N THR A 538 -25.52 -1.11 -15.64
CA THR A 538 -24.35 -0.88 -14.76
C THR A 538 -24.69 -0.61 -13.31
N ASN A 539 -25.85 -0.01 -13.00
CA ASN A 539 -26.26 0.33 -11.62
C ASN A 539 -27.60 -0.25 -11.17
N ILE A 540 -28.46 -0.68 -12.11
CA ILE A 540 -29.62 -1.53 -11.83
C ILE A 540 -29.21 -2.95 -12.21
N LYS A 541 -29.08 -3.83 -11.23
CA LYS A 541 -28.54 -5.18 -11.46
C LYS A 541 -29.55 -6.12 -12.08
N HIS A 542 -30.83 -5.95 -11.73
CA HIS A 542 -31.90 -6.83 -12.19
C HIS A 542 -33.25 -6.09 -12.14
N VAL A 543 -34.07 -6.30 -13.17
CA VAL A 543 -35.49 -5.95 -13.18
C VAL A 543 -36.23 -7.20 -13.61
N SER A 544 -36.97 -7.84 -12.70
CA SER A 544 -37.83 -8.97 -13.05
C SER A 544 -39.26 -8.48 -13.29
N SER A 545 -39.83 -8.86 -14.42
CA SER A 545 -41.27 -8.80 -14.67
C SER A 545 -41.77 -10.25 -14.80
N GLY A 546 -42.44 -10.76 -13.76
CA GLY A 546 -42.86 -12.15 -13.68
C GLY A 546 -43.97 -12.46 -14.69
N LYS A 547 -43.62 -13.00 -15.86
CA LYS A 547 -44.57 -13.75 -16.71
C LYS A 547 -44.54 -15.26 -16.45
N THR A 548 -43.52 -15.76 -15.73
CA THR A 548 -43.35 -17.17 -15.34
C THR A 548 -42.88 -17.23 -13.89
N CYS A 549 -43.77 -17.58 -12.97
CA CYS A 549 -43.49 -17.67 -11.53
C CYS A 549 -44.04 -18.98 -10.99
N GLU A 550 -43.23 -19.71 -10.21
CA GLU A 550 -43.72 -20.87 -9.46
C GLU A 550 -44.30 -20.39 -8.13
N PRO A 551 -45.50 -20.86 -7.73
CA PRO A 551 -46.09 -20.51 -6.45
C PRO A 551 -45.18 -20.95 -5.31
N ASN A 552 -44.93 -20.03 -4.37
CA ASN A 552 -44.14 -20.32 -3.17
C ASN A 552 -44.99 -21.18 -2.22
N HIS A 553 -45.02 -22.49 -2.44
CA HIS A 553 -45.69 -23.44 -1.55
C HIS A 553 -44.84 -23.63 -0.29
N THR A 554 -44.99 -22.72 0.67
CA THR A 554 -44.64 -22.98 2.06
C THR A 554 -45.93 -23.21 2.84
N SER A 555 -46.29 -24.49 2.99
CA SER A 555 -47.13 -24.99 4.08
C SER A 555 -46.25 -25.34 5.27
#